data_AF-P55528-F1
#
_entry.id   AF-P55528-F1
#
_cell.length_a   1.000
_cell.length_b   1.000
_cell.length_c   1.000
_cell.angle_alpha   90.00
_cell.angle_beta   90.00
_cell.angle_gamma   90.00
#
_symmetry.space_group_name_H-M   'P 1'
#
loop_
_entity.id
_entity.type
_entity.pdbx_description
1 polymer ?
#
loop_
_entity_poly.entity_id
_entity_poly.type
_entity_poly.pdbx_seq_one_letter_code
_entity_poly.pdbx_strand_id
1 'polypeptide(L)'
;MRERAVGSKGSFPIGIAELQEVSCASVEINQPLLLADLRSDGMLRMRIPTDAARAASHELGKQWSRALWLHDEKPDGIIYDSRLNGEANTALFDRALPKLNVKSSGPLLDFRDEVAQILDDFSLEIV
;
A
#
# COMPACT_ATOMS: atom_id res chain seq x y z
N MET A 1 -8.29 1.28 -10.43
CA MET A 1 -9.40 0.40 -10.02
C MET A 1 -10.38 1.07 -9.05
N ARG A 2 -9.99 1.36 -7.79
CA ARG A 2 -10.87 1.97 -6.76
C ARG A 2 -11.77 3.11 -7.25
N GLU A 3 -11.19 4.13 -7.88
CA GLU A 3 -11.96 5.30 -8.35
C GLU A 3 -12.97 4.94 -9.46
N ARG A 4 -12.71 3.90 -10.26
CA ARG A 4 -13.65 3.41 -11.30
C ARG A 4 -14.86 2.71 -10.68
N ALA A 5 -14.71 2.14 -9.49
CA ALA A 5 -15.79 1.44 -8.78
C ALA A 5 -16.67 2.40 -7.95
N VAL A 6 -16.36 3.69 -7.90
CA VAL A 6 -17.18 4.66 -7.17
C VAL A 6 -18.58 4.72 -7.78
N GLY A 7 -19.59 4.33 -6.99
CA GLY A 7 -20.99 4.30 -7.42
C GLY A 7 -21.39 3.07 -8.23
N SER A 8 -20.50 2.09 -8.45
CA SER A 8 -20.88 0.81 -9.05
C SER A 8 -21.77 0.02 -8.10
N LYS A 9 -22.64 -0.84 -8.65
CA LYS A 9 -23.50 -1.75 -7.89
C LYS A 9 -23.07 -3.19 -8.11
N GLY A 10 -23.01 -3.97 -7.03
CA GLY A 10 -22.57 -5.35 -7.08
C GLY A 10 -21.07 -5.47 -7.39
N SER A 11 -20.69 -6.60 -7.97
CA SER A 11 -19.29 -6.88 -8.28
C SER A 11 -18.73 -5.93 -9.34
N PHE A 12 -17.49 -5.49 -9.17
CA PHE A 12 -16.81 -4.64 -10.13
C PHE A 12 -15.99 -5.47 -11.12
N PRO A 13 -16.23 -5.35 -12.44
CA PRO A 13 -15.53 -6.15 -13.44
C PRO A 13 -14.06 -5.70 -13.57
N ILE A 14 -13.15 -6.68 -13.57
CA ILE A 14 -11.72 -6.51 -13.86
C ILE A 14 -11.30 -7.44 -14.99
N GLY A 15 -10.60 -6.91 -15.99
CA GLY A 15 -10.07 -7.77 -17.06
C GLY A 15 -8.92 -8.62 -16.56
N ILE A 16 -8.84 -9.89 -16.99
CA ILE A 16 -7.72 -10.77 -16.64
C ILE A 16 -6.35 -10.17 -17.04
N ALA A 17 -6.31 -9.39 -18.12
CA ALA A 17 -5.11 -8.68 -18.57
C ALA A 17 -4.60 -7.68 -17.52
N GLU A 18 -5.50 -6.97 -16.80
CA GLU A 18 -5.10 -6.04 -15.73
C GLU A 18 -4.39 -6.80 -14.57
N LEU A 19 -4.79 -8.05 -14.31
CA LEU A 19 -4.15 -8.90 -13.29
C LEU A 19 -2.83 -9.51 -13.77
N GLN A 20 -2.65 -9.73 -15.06
CA GLN A 20 -1.42 -10.26 -15.65
C GLN A 20 -0.27 -9.25 -15.68
N GLU A 21 -0.57 -7.95 -15.60
CA GLU A 21 0.43 -6.87 -15.61
C GLU A 21 1.10 -6.63 -14.26
N VAL A 22 0.57 -7.22 -13.18
CA VAL A 22 1.06 -7.00 -11.81
C VAL A 22 1.75 -8.23 -11.25
N SER A 23 2.81 -7.98 -10.49
CA SER A 23 3.55 -9.01 -9.75
C SER A 23 3.38 -8.79 -8.26
N CYS A 24 3.41 -9.87 -7.50
CA CYS A 24 3.40 -9.85 -6.04
C CYS A 24 4.70 -10.44 -5.50
N ALA A 25 5.09 -9.99 -4.31
CA ALA A 25 6.19 -10.58 -3.57
C ALA A 25 5.82 -10.68 -2.09
N SER A 26 6.09 -11.84 -1.51
CA SER A 26 6.06 -12.02 -0.06
C SER A 26 7.43 -11.64 0.51
N VAL A 27 7.44 -10.71 1.44
CA VAL A 27 8.65 -10.12 2.01
C VAL A 27 8.63 -10.27 3.52
N GLU A 28 9.73 -10.78 4.08
CA GLU A 28 9.96 -10.81 5.52
C GLU A 28 10.95 -9.72 5.93
N ILE A 29 10.76 -9.22 7.14
CA ILE A 29 11.65 -8.27 7.79
C ILE A 29 12.67 -9.07 8.60
N ASN A 30 13.97 -8.92 8.29
CA ASN A 30 15.05 -9.61 9.01
C ASN A 30 15.73 -8.73 10.07
N GLN A 31 15.47 -7.42 10.05
CA GLN A 31 16.01 -6.43 10.97
C GLN A 31 14.94 -5.38 11.30
N PRO A 32 14.89 -4.84 12.54
CA PRO A 32 13.91 -3.83 12.91
C PRO A 32 13.87 -2.65 11.94
N LEU A 33 12.65 -2.24 11.57
CA LEU A 33 12.39 -1.07 10.73
C LEU A 33 12.01 0.13 11.60
N LEU A 34 12.59 1.29 11.30
CA LEU A 34 12.17 2.58 11.81
C LEU A 34 11.11 3.16 10.87
N LEU A 35 9.85 3.24 11.29
CA LEU A 35 8.76 3.72 10.46
C LEU A 35 8.21 5.04 10.99
N ALA A 36 7.94 5.98 10.08
CA ALA A 36 7.11 7.14 10.39
C ALA A 36 5.64 6.68 10.54
N ASP A 37 5.07 6.84 11.74
CA ASP A 37 3.72 6.37 12.04
C ASP A 37 2.67 7.45 11.76
N LEU A 38 1.99 7.33 10.61
CA LEU A 38 0.91 8.23 10.19
C LEU A 38 -0.48 7.73 10.62
N ARG A 39 -0.56 6.64 11.36
CA ARG A 39 -1.85 6.11 11.84
C ARG A 39 -2.41 7.00 12.95
N SER A 40 -3.72 6.88 13.19
CA SER A 40 -4.38 7.59 14.29
C SER A 40 -4.07 9.10 14.28
N ASP A 41 -3.53 9.65 15.38
CA ASP A 41 -3.14 11.05 15.54
C ASP A 41 -1.68 11.35 15.14
N GLY A 42 -0.95 10.38 14.60
CA GLY A 42 0.46 10.52 14.21
C GLY A 42 0.70 11.64 13.21
N MET A 43 -0.18 11.76 12.20
CA MET A 43 -0.14 12.88 11.24
C MET A 43 -0.28 14.23 11.94
N LEU A 44 -1.21 14.36 12.89
CA LEU A 44 -1.42 15.62 13.62
C LEU A 44 -0.21 15.98 14.48
N ARG A 45 0.38 14.99 15.17
CA ARG A 45 1.59 15.18 15.99
C ARG A 45 2.77 15.63 15.15
N MET A 46 2.92 15.10 13.94
CA MET A 46 3.97 15.49 13.00
C MET A 46 3.63 16.72 12.15
N ARG A 47 2.43 17.32 12.32
CA ARG A 47 1.93 18.44 11.51
C ARG A 47 1.87 18.14 10.01
N ILE A 48 1.59 16.89 9.69
CA ILE A 48 1.33 16.41 8.33
C ILE A 48 -0.17 16.56 8.06
N PRO A 49 -0.59 17.23 6.97
CA PRO A 49 -1.99 17.29 6.60
C PRO A 49 -2.55 15.87 6.39
N THR A 50 -3.74 15.60 6.93
CA THR A 50 -4.38 14.28 6.81
C THR A 50 -4.56 13.83 5.37
N ASP A 51 -4.73 14.78 4.45
CA ASP A 51 -4.83 14.55 3.01
C ASP A 51 -3.59 13.87 2.41
N ALA A 52 -2.42 14.00 3.04
CA ALA A 52 -1.20 13.30 2.62
C ALA A 52 -1.40 11.77 2.61
N ALA A 53 -2.15 11.25 3.58
CA ALA A 53 -2.47 9.83 3.67
C ALA A 53 -3.92 9.52 3.31
N ARG A 54 -4.84 10.50 3.25
CA ARG A 54 -6.30 10.29 3.11
C ARG A 54 -6.96 10.86 1.84
N ALA A 55 -6.33 11.77 1.09
CA ALA A 55 -6.97 12.39 -0.09
C ALA A 55 -6.79 11.60 -1.38
N ALA A 56 -7.82 11.50 -2.23
CA ALA A 56 -7.79 10.75 -3.50
C ALA A 56 -6.57 11.08 -4.38
N SER A 57 -6.10 12.34 -4.36
CA SER A 57 -4.85 12.75 -5.00
C SER A 57 -3.62 12.22 -4.27
N HIS A 58 -2.69 11.63 -5.02
CA HIS A 58 -1.42 11.14 -4.48
C HIS A 58 -0.34 12.24 -4.37
N GLU A 59 -0.60 13.46 -4.85
CA GLU A 59 0.42 14.51 -4.92
C GLU A 59 0.94 14.93 -3.55
N LEU A 60 0.05 15.14 -2.58
CA LEU A 60 0.46 15.50 -1.23
C LEU A 60 1.19 14.35 -0.52
N GLY A 61 0.74 13.11 -0.75
CA GLY A 61 1.41 11.90 -0.27
C GLY A 61 2.84 11.77 -0.81
N LYS A 62 3.07 12.06 -2.10
CA LYS A 62 4.42 12.08 -2.69
C LYS A 62 5.32 13.13 -2.04
N GLN A 63 4.80 14.34 -1.82
CA GLN A 63 5.57 15.43 -1.19
C GLN A 63 6.00 15.05 0.24
N TRP A 64 5.08 14.53 1.05
CA TRP A 64 5.39 14.12 2.41
C TRP A 64 6.24 12.85 2.49
N SER A 65 6.04 11.91 1.56
CA SER A 65 6.91 10.75 1.40
C SER A 65 8.36 11.18 1.13
N ARG A 66 8.57 12.15 0.23
CA ARG A 66 9.89 12.74 -0.01
C ARG A 66 10.44 13.48 1.20
N ALA A 67 9.62 14.24 1.93
CA ALA A 67 10.04 14.94 3.14
C ALA A 67 10.51 13.95 4.23
N LEU A 68 9.76 12.86 4.45
CA LEU A 68 10.11 11.80 5.40
C LEU A 68 11.36 11.03 4.95
N TRP A 69 11.51 10.77 3.65
CA TRP A 69 12.73 10.17 3.12
C TRP A 69 13.96 11.06 3.37
N LEU A 70 13.83 12.38 3.19
CA LEU A 70 14.91 13.34 3.44
C LEU A 70 15.24 13.54 4.92
N HIS A 71 14.31 13.21 5.83
CA HIS A 71 14.43 13.44 7.27
C HIS A 71 15.74 12.90 7.86
N ASP A 72 16.25 13.58 8.89
CA ASP A 72 17.57 13.28 9.47
C ASP A 72 17.60 12.00 10.29
N GLU A 73 16.47 11.60 10.90
CA GLU A 73 16.35 10.31 11.59
C GLU A 73 16.38 9.10 10.64
N LYS A 74 16.36 9.35 9.32
CA LYS A 74 16.40 8.33 8.27
C LYS A 74 15.40 7.17 8.48
N PRO A 75 14.08 7.45 8.56
CA PRO A 75 13.10 6.38 8.64
C PRO A 75 13.23 5.45 7.42
N ASP A 76 13.04 4.15 7.63
CA ASP A 76 13.01 3.09 6.62
C ASP A 76 11.72 3.13 5.79
N GLY A 77 10.68 3.78 6.28
CA GLY A 77 9.40 3.84 5.60
C GLY A 77 8.32 4.56 6.40
N ILE A 78 7.08 4.31 6.00
CA ILE A 78 5.88 4.93 6.51
C ILE A 78 4.87 3.82 6.80
N ILE A 79 4.24 3.86 7.97
CA ILE A 79 3.05 3.05 8.27
C ILE A 79 1.82 3.96 8.34
N TYR A 80 0.72 3.56 7.70
CA TYR A 80 -0.48 4.37 7.57
C TYR A 80 -1.73 3.50 7.43
N ASP A 81 -2.89 4.03 7.83
CA ASP A 81 -4.16 3.31 7.70
C ASP A 81 -4.64 3.35 6.23
N SER A 82 -5.00 2.20 5.69
CA SER A 82 -5.64 2.04 4.39
C SER A 82 -6.95 2.79 4.38
N ARG A 83 -7.16 3.61 3.34
CA ARG A 83 -8.45 4.29 3.15
C ARG A 83 -9.56 3.35 2.69
N LEU A 84 -9.19 2.16 2.21
CA LEU A 84 -10.14 1.22 1.61
C LEU A 84 -10.82 0.38 2.69
N ASN A 85 -10.06 -0.08 3.68
CA ASN A 85 -10.53 -1.00 4.71
C ASN A 85 -10.02 -0.67 6.13
N GLY A 86 -9.22 0.38 6.32
CA GLY A 86 -8.66 0.76 7.63
C GLY A 86 -7.49 -0.10 8.10
N GLU A 87 -7.07 -1.11 7.33
CA GLU A 87 -5.93 -1.95 7.68
C GLU A 87 -4.60 -1.22 7.57
N ALA A 88 -3.59 -1.68 8.31
CA ALA A 88 -2.29 -1.05 8.32
C ALA A 88 -1.52 -1.36 7.02
N ASN A 89 -1.18 -0.31 6.28
CA ASN A 89 -0.32 -0.38 5.12
C ASN A 89 1.08 0.14 5.45
N THR A 90 2.09 -0.43 4.80
CA THR A 90 3.48 0.03 4.91
C THR A 90 4.03 0.42 3.55
N ALA A 91 4.65 1.60 3.44
CA ALA A 91 5.43 2.02 2.30
C ALA A 91 6.90 2.08 2.71
N LEU A 92 7.75 1.28 2.06
CA LEU A 92 9.17 1.19 2.39
C LEU A 92 10.00 2.04 1.42
N PHE A 93 10.99 2.72 1.96
CA PHE A 93 12.01 3.41 1.19
C PHE A 93 13.13 2.46 0.77
N ASP A 94 13.88 2.86 -0.24
CA ASP A 94 15.05 2.13 -0.76
C ASP A 94 16.06 1.72 0.32
N ARG A 95 16.28 2.56 1.33
CA ARG A 95 17.20 2.26 2.44
C ARG A 95 16.76 1.08 3.32
N ALA A 96 15.48 0.70 3.28
CA ALA A 96 14.99 -0.47 4.00
C ALA A 96 15.41 -1.79 3.32
N LEU A 97 15.76 -1.77 2.02
CA LEU A 97 16.03 -2.98 1.23
C LEU A 97 17.02 -3.97 1.90
N PRO A 98 18.14 -3.54 2.53
CA PRO A 98 19.06 -4.46 3.22
C PRO A 98 18.45 -5.19 4.43
N LYS A 99 17.30 -4.70 4.94
CA LYS A 99 16.57 -5.24 6.10
C LYS A 99 15.44 -6.19 5.69
N LEU A 100 15.30 -6.46 4.40
CA LEU A 100 14.23 -7.26 3.83
C LEU A 100 14.77 -8.56 3.23
N ASN A 101 13.95 -9.60 3.27
CA ASN A 101 14.20 -10.86 2.59
C ASN A 101 12.96 -11.23 1.76
N VAL A 102 13.14 -11.40 0.44
CA VAL A 102 12.05 -11.84 -0.44
C VAL A 102 11.92 -13.36 -0.31
N LYS A 103 10.75 -13.83 0.14
CA LYS A 103 10.46 -15.26 0.27
C LYS A 103 9.96 -15.87 -1.02
N SER A 104 9.11 -15.13 -1.71
CA SER A 104 8.56 -15.50 -2.99
C SER A 104 8.27 -14.23 -3.77
N SER A 105 8.37 -14.31 -5.08
CA SER A 105 8.01 -13.25 -6.00
C SER A 105 7.58 -13.85 -7.32
N GLY A 106 6.52 -13.34 -7.93
CA GLY A 106 6.04 -13.82 -9.20
C GLY A 106 4.84 -13.00 -9.72
N PRO A 107 4.33 -13.34 -10.91
CA PRO A 107 3.04 -12.85 -11.38
C PRO A 107 1.97 -12.96 -10.29
N LEU A 108 1.09 -11.96 -10.16
CA LEU A 108 0.04 -11.96 -9.14
C LEU A 108 -0.83 -13.23 -9.23
N LEU A 109 -1.10 -13.71 -10.45
CA LEU A 109 -1.91 -14.91 -10.69
C LEU A 109 -1.28 -16.23 -10.22
N ASP A 110 0.00 -16.24 -9.84
CA ASP A 110 0.63 -17.41 -9.22
C ASP A 110 0.25 -17.54 -7.73
N PHE A 111 -0.22 -16.45 -7.10
CA PHE A 111 -0.70 -16.37 -5.72
C PHE A 111 -2.23 -16.56 -5.66
N ARG A 112 -2.70 -17.74 -6.09
CA ARG A 112 -4.12 -17.97 -6.37
C ARG A 112 -5.03 -17.79 -5.17
N ASP A 113 -4.62 -18.28 -4.01
CA ASP A 113 -5.44 -18.23 -2.79
C ASP A 113 -5.58 -16.78 -2.30
N GLU A 114 -4.48 -16.02 -2.32
CA GLU A 114 -4.47 -14.60 -1.98
C GLU A 114 -5.27 -13.77 -2.98
N VAL A 115 -5.12 -14.05 -4.28
CA VAL A 115 -5.90 -13.37 -5.32
C VAL A 115 -7.38 -13.67 -5.18
N ALA A 116 -7.77 -14.93 -4.93
CA ALA A 116 -9.17 -15.29 -4.72
C ALA A 116 -9.76 -14.53 -3.52
N GLN A 117 -9.04 -14.47 -2.40
CA GLN A 117 -9.48 -13.72 -1.23
C GLN A 117 -9.62 -12.22 -1.54
N ILE A 118 -8.67 -11.62 -2.25
CA ILE A 118 -8.72 -10.21 -2.66
C ILE A 118 -9.93 -9.94 -3.56
N LEU A 119 -10.25 -10.85 -4.50
CA LEU A 119 -11.41 -10.70 -5.38
C LEU A 119 -12.71 -10.73 -4.56
N ASP A 120 -12.83 -11.64 -3.59
CA ASP A 120 -14.00 -11.72 -2.71
C ASP A 120 -14.12 -10.48 -1.80
N ASP A 121 -13.03 -10.10 -1.13
CA ASP A 121 -13.00 -8.97 -0.17
C ASP A 121 -13.40 -7.65 -0.82
N PHE A 122 -13.00 -7.44 -2.08
CA PHE A 122 -13.31 -6.22 -2.82
C PHE A 122 -14.48 -6.38 -3.81
N SER A 123 -15.18 -7.53 -3.77
CA SER A 123 -16.29 -7.84 -4.68
C SER A 123 -15.92 -7.57 -6.14
N LEU A 124 -14.85 -8.21 -6.60
CA LEU A 124 -14.31 -8.08 -7.95
C LEU A 124 -14.65 -9.33 -8.75
N GLU A 125 -14.94 -9.14 -10.04
CA GLU A 125 -15.26 -10.24 -10.94
C GLU A 125 -14.33 -10.20 -12.16
N ILE A 126 -13.65 -11.31 -12.45
CA ILE A 126 -12.80 -11.40 -13.64
C ILE A 126 -13.70 -11.54 -14.87
N VAL A 127 -13.53 -10.65 -15.85
CA VAL A 127 -14.24 -10.64 -17.14
C VAL A 127 -13.30 -10.72 -18.34
#